data_AF-A0A556VXJ1-F1
#
_entry.id   AF-A0A556VXJ1-F1
#
_cell.length_a   1.000
_cell.length_b   1.000
_cell.length_c   1.000
_cell.angle_alpha   90.00
_cell.angle_beta   90.00
_cell.angle_gamma   90.00
#
_symmetry.space_group_name_H-M   'P 1'
#
loop_
_entity.id
_entity.type
_entity.pdbx_description
1 polymer ?
#
loop_
_entity_poly.entity_id
_entity_poly.type
_entity_poly.pdbx_seq_one_letter_code
_entity_poly.pdbx_strand_id
1 'polypeptide(L)'
;MPVQVAQWTEFLSCPICLKEFDAGEHQPISLGCSHTVCKTCLHKLQRKACPFDQTSISIDLELLPVNRALLLLLVVGEQVPDSQSVCLGSAEDTQHYEVCRTCVEELALYLKPITGGKGVASPTAGVLSRPMQRKLLTLVNCQLVEEEGRLRALRVTRSLGERTITELILQHQNPQQISANLWAAVRARGCQFLGPAMQEDALKLVLLALEDGSALSRKVLVLFVVQKLEPRFPQASKTSIGHVVQLLYRASCFKVTKRDEDSSLMQLKAEFRTYEALRREHDAQIVHIAIEAGLRISPEQWSSLLYGDLVHKSHMQSIIDKLQSPESFVKSVQELTIVLQRTGDPANLNILRAPLELLAAIDQNLDTAVPSWEELEAVMMAVKVVVHGLVDFIQHFSKKSQETFQSQPNSKYKTSMCRDLRQQGTCPRGINCTFAHTQDELEKYRMRNKKVGSGSRLSLLSKTGAVRSSDMCVCEWEGVASESPSPTHLVPRGGEQVQNEVIQDPEDGFPAISQDL
;
A
#
# COMPACT_ATOMS: atom_id res chain seq x y z
N MET A 1 -41.58 -4.82 -6.61
CA MET A 1 -40.81 -3.59 -6.34
C MET A 1 -39.39 -3.79 -6.83
N PRO A 2 -38.66 -2.73 -7.22
CA PRO A 2 -37.19 -2.84 -7.34
C PRO A 2 -36.63 -3.18 -5.96
N VAL A 3 -35.90 -4.29 -5.84
CA VAL A 3 -35.27 -4.68 -4.59
C VAL A 3 -34.06 -3.78 -4.38
N GLN A 4 -33.89 -3.20 -3.19
CA GLN A 4 -32.70 -2.38 -2.91
C GLN A 4 -31.45 -3.25 -2.94
N VAL A 5 -30.39 -2.75 -3.56
CA VAL A 5 -29.05 -3.34 -3.43
C VAL A 5 -28.62 -3.18 -1.98
N ALA A 6 -28.44 -4.29 -1.27
CA ALA A 6 -28.05 -4.27 0.15
C ALA A 6 -26.72 -3.52 0.35
N GLN A 7 -26.61 -2.82 1.47
CA GLN A 7 -25.32 -2.23 1.82
C GLN A 7 -24.34 -3.35 2.15
N TRP A 8 -23.07 -3.23 1.73
CA TRP A 8 -22.04 -4.24 2.00
C TRP A 8 -21.77 -4.47 3.51
N THR A 9 -22.33 -3.61 4.38
CA THR A 9 -22.32 -3.71 5.85
C THR A 9 -23.50 -4.53 6.41
N GLU A 10 -24.54 -4.79 5.63
CA GLU A 10 -25.78 -5.50 6.02
C GLU A 10 -25.76 -6.97 5.54
N PHE A 11 -24.56 -7.50 5.27
CA PHE A 11 -24.29 -8.78 4.60
C PHE A 11 -24.68 -10.03 5.40
N LEU A 12 -25.13 -9.87 6.63
CA LEU A 12 -25.64 -10.93 7.50
C LEU A 12 -27.18 -11.03 7.50
N SER A 13 -27.86 -10.22 6.67
CA SER A 13 -29.31 -10.22 6.51
C SER A 13 -29.75 -10.54 5.09
N CYS A 14 -30.91 -11.18 4.95
CA CYS A 14 -31.48 -11.47 3.64
C CYS A 14 -32.01 -10.17 2.99
N PRO A 15 -31.56 -9.81 1.78
CA PRO A 15 -31.96 -8.57 1.10
C PRO A 15 -33.42 -8.54 0.60
N ILE A 16 -34.21 -9.61 0.82
CA ILE A 16 -35.61 -9.71 0.38
C ILE A 16 -36.59 -9.60 1.56
N CYS A 17 -36.33 -10.30 2.68
CA CYS A 17 -37.18 -10.23 3.88
C CYS A 17 -36.61 -9.36 5.00
N LEU A 18 -35.39 -8.83 4.85
CA LEU A 18 -34.68 -7.95 5.80
C LEU A 18 -34.46 -8.54 7.20
N LYS A 19 -34.65 -9.86 7.36
CA LYS A 19 -34.25 -10.61 8.56
C LYS A 19 -32.77 -10.99 8.49
N GLU A 20 -32.11 -11.07 9.64
CA GLU A 20 -30.82 -11.74 9.79
C GLU A 20 -30.91 -13.21 9.35
N PHE A 21 -29.80 -13.76 8.87
CA PHE A 21 -29.71 -15.17 8.51
C PHE A 21 -29.70 -16.06 9.76
N ASP A 22 -30.23 -17.28 9.68
CA ASP A 22 -30.24 -18.23 10.79
C ASP A 22 -30.06 -19.69 10.32
N ALA A 23 -29.87 -20.60 11.28
CA ALA A 23 -29.70 -22.02 11.01
C ALA A 23 -31.00 -22.77 10.63
N GLY A 24 -32.16 -22.11 10.72
CA GLY A 24 -33.49 -22.69 10.54
C GLY A 24 -34.18 -22.21 9.26
N GLU A 25 -35.11 -21.25 9.37
CA GLU A 25 -35.87 -20.75 8.22
C GLU A 25 -35.05 -19.82 7.31
N HIS A 26 -34.13 -19.05 7.87
CA HIS A 26 -33.42 -17.98 7.15
C HIS A 26 -31.98 -18.40 6.78
N GLN A 27 -31.77 -19.68 6.46
CA GLN A 27 -30.51 -20.22 5.96
C GLN A 27 -30.01 -19.46 4.72
N PRO A 28 -28.78 -18.92 4.70
CA PRO A 28 -28.26 -18.14 3.58
C PRO A 28 -27.86 -19.06 2.42
N ILE A 29 -28.42 -18.84 1.24
CA ILE A 29 -28.02 -19.51 0.00
C ILE A 29 -27.34 -18.47 -0.91
N SER A 30 -26.07 -18.69 -1.25
CA SER A 30 -25.39 -17.91 -2.29
C SER A 30 -25.71 -18.48 -3.66
N LEU A 31 -25.83 -17.59 -4.64
CA LEU A 31 -26.00 -17.93 -6.07
C LEU A 31 -24.68 -17.69 -6.82
N GLY A 32 -24.50 -18.29 -7.98
CA GLY A 32 -23.32 -18.09 -8.85
C GLY A 32 -23.09 -16.62 -9.21
N CYS A 33 -24.16 -15.81 -9.26
CA CYS A 33 -24.09 -14.36 -9.41
C CYS A 33 -23.61 -13.59 -8.16
N SER A 34 -23.12 -14.28 -7.12
CA SER A 34 -22.62 -13.74 -5.84
C SER A 34 -23.63 -12.92 -5.01
N HIS A 35 -24.92 -13.03 -5.33
CA HIS A 35 -26.01 -12.57 -4.47
C HIS A 35 -26.39 -13.68 -3.49
N THR A 36 -26.59 -13.33 -2.22
CA THR A 36 -26.99 -14.27 -1.15
C THR A 36 -28.42 -13.95 -0.68
N VAL A 37 -29.28 -14.97 -0.66
CA VAL A 37 -30.72 -14.88 -0.33
C VAL A 37 -31.08 -16.03 0.60
N CYS A 38 -32.00 -15.84 1.56
CA CYS A 38 -32.35 -16.95 2.45
C CYS A 38 -33.25 -17.99 1.76
N LYS A 39 -33.11 -19.26 2.14
CA LYS A 39 -33.80 -20.40 1.51
C LYS A 39 -35.33 -20.18 1.40
N THR A 40 -35.98 -19.74 2.47
CA THR A 40 -37.41 -19.42 2.48
C THR A 40 -37.83 -18.26 1.56
N CYS A 41 -36.93 -17.35 1.18
CA CYS A 41 -37.21 -16.35 0.14
C CYS A 41 -36.92 -16.90 -1.26
N LEU A 42 -35.87 -17.70 -1.42
CA LEU A 42 -35.46 -18.29 -2.70
C LEU A 42 -36.55 -19.23 -3.26
N HIS A 43 -37.17 -20.04 -2.39
CA HIS A 43 -38.30 -20.92 -2.74
C HIS A 43 -39.60 -20.17 -3.10
N LYS A 44 -39.67 -18.86 -2.83
CA LYS A 44 -40.83 -18.00 -3.16
C LYS A 44 -40.66 -17.24 -4.48
N LEU A 45 -39.54 -17.45 -5.20
CA LEU A 45 -39.32 -16.84 -6.51
C LEU A 45 -40.15 -17.55 -7.58
N GLN A 46 -40.88 -16.76 -8.38
CA GLN A 46 -41.71 -17.24 -9.49
C GLN A 46 -40.89 -17.65 -10.74
N ARG A 47 -39.56 -17.46 -10.71
CA ARG A 47 -38.62 -17.75 -11.82
C ARG A 47 -37.31 -18.25 -11.22
N LYS A 48 -36.66 -19.21 -11.87
CA LYS A 48 -35.28 -19.66 -11.55
C LYS A 48 -34.24 -18.62 -12.02
N ALA A 49 -34.30 -17.42 -11.47
CA ALA A 49 -33.40 -16.32 -11.78
C ALA A 49 -33.18 -15.43 -10.55
N CYS A 50 -31.98 -14.86 -10.43
CA CYS A 50 -31.62 -13.91 -9.39
C CYS A 50 -32.54 -12.68 -9.41
N PRO A 51 -33.14 -12.27 -8.28
CA PRO A 51 -34.07 -11.13 -8.24
C PRO A 51 -33.38 -9.75 -8.32
N PHE A 52 -32.04 -9.70 -8.38
CA PHE A 52 -31.24 -8.46 -8.45
C PHE A 52 -30.71 -8.19 -9.86
N ASP A 53 -30.06 -9.19 -10.47
CA ASP A 53 -29.36 -9.06 -11.77
C ASP A 53 -29.97 -9.94 -12.88
N GLN A 54 -31.01 -10.74 -12.56
CA GLN A 54 -31.71 -11.65 -13.48
C GLN A 54 -30.86 -12.81 -14.03
N THR A 55 -29.67 -13.09 -13.46
CA THR A 55 -28.87 -14.27 -13.80
C THR A 55 -29.69 -15.55 -13.59
N SER A 56 -29.71 -16.46 -14.56
CA SER A 56 -30.38 -17.75 -14.44
C SER A 56 -29.72 -18.63 -13.39
N ILE A 57 -30.54 -19.26 -12.53
CA ILE A 57 -30.07 -20.25 -11.55
C ILE A 57 -30.15 -21.61 -12.24
N SER A 58 -29.00 -22.25 -12.49
CA SER A 58 -28.92 -23.48 -13.29
C SER A 58 -29.09 -24.75 -12.44
N ILE A 59 -28.56 -24.74 -11.21
CA ILE A 59 -28.70 -25.83 -10.24
C ILE A 59 -30.08 -25.76 -9.55
N ASP A 60 -30.60 -26.90 -9.08
CA ASP A 60 -31.87 -26.91 -8.35
C ASP A 60 -31.72 -26.42 -6.90
N LEU A 61 -32.74 -25.77 -6.36
CA LEU A 61 -32.61 -24.98 -5.12
C LEU A 61 -32.32 -25.83 -3.87
N GLU A 62 -32.69 -27.11 -3.89
CA GLU A 62 -32.40 -28.08 -2.82
C GLU A 62 -30.97 -28.64 -2.86
N LEU A 63 -30.26 -28.46 -3.98
CA LEU A 63 -28.87 -28.89 -4.19
C LEU A 63 -27.86 -27.76 -3.95
N LEU A 64 -28.30 -26.51 -3.82
CA LEU A 64 -27.44 -25.39 -3.48
C LEU A 64 -27.08 -25.43 -1.99
N PRO A 65 -25.78 -25.52 -1.61
CA PRO A 65 -25.38 -25.61 -0.22
C PRO A 65 -25.59 -24.29 0.52
N VAL A 66 -25.93 -24.40 1.81
CA VAL A 66 -26.04 -23.27 2.74
C VAL A 66 -24.67 -22.64 2.95
N ASN A 67 -24.61 -21.31 2.90
CA ASN A 67 -23.41 -20.52 3.17
C ASN A 67 -23.06 -20.53 4.67
N ARG A 68 -22.44 -21.63 5.09
CA ARG A 68 -21.94 -21.87 6.44
C ARG A 68 -20.90 -20.81 6.88
N ALA A 69 -20.15 -20.24 5.94
CA ALA A 69 -19.20 -19.17 6.20
C ALA A 69 -19.88 -17.90 6.74
N LEU A 70 -21.09 -17.56 6.30
CA LEU A 70 -21.89 -16.47 6.88
C LEU A 70 -22.51 -16.84 8.24
N LEU A 71 -23.02 -18.07 8.39
CA LEU A 71 -23.58 -18.54 9.66
C LEU A 71 -22.54 -18.54 10.79
N LEU A 72 -21.29 -18.91 10.48
CA LEU A 72 -20.17 -18.87 11.41
C LEU A 72 -19.90 -17.46 11.97
N LEU A 73 -20.38 -16.38 11.35
CA LEU A 73 -20.20 -15.00 11.82
C LEU A 73 -21.29 -14.57 12.81
N LEU A 74 -22.47 -15.19 12.74
CA LEU A 74 -23.62 -14.92 13.60
C LEU A 74 -23.61 -15.81 14.84
N VAL A 75 -23.21 -17.08 14.69
CA VAL A 75 -23.22 -18.06 15.79
C VAL A 75 -22.00 -17.87 16.72
N VAL A 76 -22.28 -17.70 18.02
CA VAL A 76 -21.28 -17.59 19.09
C VAL A 76 -21.59 -18.63 20.17
N GLY A 77 -20.88 -19.77 20.13
CA GLY A 77 -20.93 -20.81 21.15
C GLY A 77 -21.94 -21.94 20.92
N GLU A 78 -22.84 -21.81 19.93
CA GLU A 78 -23.70 -22.90 19.46
C GLU A 78 -23.01 -23.73 18.35
N GLN A 79 -23.44 -24.99 18.21
CA GLN A 79 -23.03 -25.82 17.09
C GLN A 79 -23.75 -25.34 15.82
N VAL A 80 -23.01 -24.76 14.87
CA VAL A 80 -23.52 -24.58 13.50
C VAL A 80 -23.87 -25.96 12.95
N PRO A 81 -25.06 -26.17 12.33
CA PRO A 81 -25.46 -27.49 11.83
C PRO A 81 -24.39 -28.15 10.97
N ASP A 82 -24.34 -29.48 11.06
CA ASP A 82 -23.38 -30.25 10.29
C ASP A 82 -23.65 -30.10 8.78
N SER A 83 -22.59 -30.11 7.99
CA SER A 83 -22.67 -29.64 6.60
C SER A 83 -23.48 -30.61 5.75
N GLN A 84 -24.47 -30.09 5.02
CA GLN A 84 -25.18 -30.88 4.00
C GLN A 84 -24.15 -31.39 2.98
N SER A 85 -23.92 -32.70 2.95
CA SER A 85 -22.91 -33.34 2.11
C SER A 85 -23.17 -33.05 0.64
N VAL A 86 -22.30 -32.26 0.01
CA VAL A 86 -22.36 -32.00 -1.43
C VAL A 86 -21.73 -33.19 -2.15
N CYS A 87 -22.51 -33.88 -2.98
CA CYS A 87 -22.01 -34.92 -3.86
C CYS A 87 -21.66 -34.29 -5.21
N LEU A 88 -20.37 -34.10 -5.49
CA LEU A 88 -19.89 -33.73 -6.82
C LEU A 88 -19.64 -35.00 -7.67
N GLY A 89 -19.40 -34.82 -8.97
CA GLY A 89 -19.37 -35.92 -9.94
C GLY A 89 -18.38 -37.04 -9.62
N SER A 90 -17.29 -36.72 -8.91
CA SER A 90 -16.39 -37.70 -8.29
C SER A 90 -16.14 -37.40 -6.80
N ALA A 91 -15.61 -38.41 -6.10
CA ALA A 91 -15.14 -38.26 -4.72
C ALA A 91 -13.93 -37.32 -4.60
N GLU A 92 -13.13 -37.21 -5.66
CA GLU A 92 -11.93 -36.35 -5.74
C GLU A 92 -12.33 -34.87 -5.87
N ASP A 93 -13.25 -34.55 -6.78
CA ASP A 93 -13.89 -33.21 -6.86
C ASP A 93 -14.52 -32.81 -5.52
N THR A 94 -15.17 -33.77 -4.85
CA THR A 94 -15.81 -33.56 -3.54
C THR A 94 -14.76 -33.25 -2.46
N GLN A 95 -13.62 -33.94 -2.44
CA GLN A 95 -12.52 -33.64 -1.51
C GLN A 95 -11.96 -32.23 -1.74
N HIS A 96 -11.67 -31.86 -2.99
CA HIS A 96 -11.19 -30.52 -3.34
C HIS A 96 -12.19 -29.42 -2.95
N TYR A 97 -13.48 -29.63 -3.19
CA TYR A 97 -14.55 -28.73 -2.77
C TYR A 97 -14.56 -28.52 -1.25
N GLU A 98 -14.41 -29.58 -0.46
CA GLU A 98 -14.41 -29.49 1.01
C GLU A 98 -13.20 -28.70 1.55
N VAL A 99 -12.03 -28.81 0.91
CA VAL A 99 -10.87 -27.95 1.22
C VAL A 99 -11.16 -26.49 0.86
N CYS A 100 -11.73 -26.24 -0.33
CA CYS A 100 -12.10 -24.89 -0.77
C CYS A 100 -13.13 -24.24 0.18
N ARG A 101 -14.20 -24.97 0.54
CA ARG A 101 -15.24 -24.56 1.49
C ARG A 101 -14.63 -24.19 2.84
N THR A 102 -13.79 -25.06 3.38
CA THR A 102 -13.12 -24.85 4.68
C THR A 102 -12.21 -23.61 4.65
N CYS A 103 -11.49 -23.37 3.55
CA CYS A 103 -10.66 -22.17 3.39
C CYS A 103 -11.48 -20.87 3.37
N VAL A 104 -12.63 -20.87 2.67
CA VAL A 104 -13.55 -19.71 2.65
C VAL A 104 -14.15 -19.47 4.05
N GLU A 105 -14.50 -20.53 4.78
CA GLU A 105 -15.01 -20.44 6.15
C GLU A 105 -14.00 -19.87 7.16
N GLU A 106 -12.75 -20.35 7.14
CA GLU A 106 -11.67 -19.78 7.96
C GLU A 106 -11.41 -18.31 7.62
N LEU A 107 -11.34 -17.98 6.32
CA LEU A 107 -11.16 -16.62 5.83
C LEU A 107 -12.31 -15.69 6.26
N ALA A 108 -13.55 -16.18 6.26
CA ALA A 108 -14.71 -15.42 6.70
C ALA A 108 -14.60 -14.97 8.16
N LEU A 109 -13.88 -15.70 9.04
CA LEU A 109 -13.73 -15.33 10.45
C LEU A 109 -13.07 -13.96 10.65
N TYR A 110 -12.30 -13.45 9.69
CA TYR A 110 -11.77 -12.08 9.71
C TYR A 110 -12.81 -10.99 9.41
N LEU A 111 -14.00 -11.36 8.94
CA LEU A 111 -15.17 -10.47 8.80
C LEU A 111 -16.00 -10.37 10.09
N LYS A 112 -15.74 -11.20 11.13
CA LYS A 112 -16.54 -11.18 12.37
C LYS A 112 -16.64 -9.76 12.93
N PRO A 113 -17.84 -9.14 12.92
CA PRO A 113 -18.02 -7.81 13.48
C PRO A 113 -17.82 -7.83 15.00
N ILE A 114 -17.60 -6.65 15.60
CA ILE A 114 -17.77 -6.48 17.05
C ILE A 114 -19.27 -6.28 17.33
N THR A 115 -20.09 -7.28 17.00
CA THR A 115 -21.50 -7.36 17.39
C THR A 115 -21.56 -7.52 18.92
N GLY A 116 -21.98 -6.46 19.60
CA GLY A 116 -21.60 -6.21 21.00
C GLY A 116 -22.35 -7.05 22.03
N GLY A 117 -21.62 -7.82 22.84
CA GLY A 117 -22.13 -8.50 24.02
C GLY A 117 -21.03 -8.78 25.05
N LYS A 118 -20.92 -7.92 26.08
CA LYS A 118 -20.03 -7.98 27.26
C LYS A 118 -18.93 -9.08 27.25
N GLY A 119 -17.68 -8.67 26.96
CA GLY A 119 -16.56 -9.09 27.82
C GLY A 119 -15.49 -10.03 27.28
N VAL A 120 -15.48 -10.41 25.99
CA VAL A 120 -14.28 -11.00 25.35
C VAL A 120 -13.96 -10.26 24.06
N ALA A 121 -12.80 -9.62 24.00
CA ALA A 121 -12.29 -9.03 22.76
C ALA A 121 -11.55 -10.09 21.95
N SER A 122 -12.06 -10.45 20.76
CA SER A 122 -11.28 -11.27 19.83
C SER A 122 -10.07 -10.47 19.35
N PRO A 123 -8.83 -11.01 19.42
CA PRO A 123 -7.62 -10.28 18.98
C PRO A 123 -7.58 -10.02 17.47
N THR A 124 -8.45 -10.66 16.68
CA THR A 124 -8.57 -10.49 15.22
C THR A 124 -9.53 -9.38 14.77
N ALA A 125 -10.33 -8.82 15.68
CA ALA A 125 -11.40 -7.91 15.30
C ALA A 125 -10.86 -6.58 14.72
N GLY A 126 -11.24 -6.27 13.48
CA GLY A 126 -10.88 -5.02 12.81
C GLY A 126 -9.45 -4.92 12.27
N VAL A 127 -8.72 -6.03 12.17
CA VAL A 127 -7.33 -6.04 11.63
C VAL A 127 -7.27 -5.70 10.13
N LEU A 128 -8.22 -6.21 9.34
CA LEU A 128 -8.25 -6.00 7.89
C LEU A 128 -8.87 -4.66 7.49
N SER A 129 -8.30 -4.00 6.48
CA SER A 129 -8.84 -2.74 5.95
C SER A 129 -10.21 -2.91 5.27
N ARG A 130 -11.01 -1.84 5.17
CA ARG A 130 -12.33 -1.88 4.47
C ARG A 130 -12.23 -2.38 3.01
N PRO A 131 -11.26 -1.96 2.18
CA PRO A 131 -11.04 -2.58 0.87
C PRO A 131 -10.80 -4.10 0.91
N MET A 132 -10.07 -4.60 1.91
CA MET A 132 -9.84 -6.03 2.08
C MET A 132 -11.12 -6.75 2.51
N GLN A 133 -11.81 -6.25 3.54
CA GLN A 133 -13.10 -6.77 4.02
C GLN A 133 -14.14 -6.89 2.88
N ARG A 134 -14.23 -5.88 1.99
CA ARG A 134 -15.15 -5.91 0.84
C ARG A 134 -14.80 -7.01 -0.18
N LYS A 135 -13.52 -7.21 -0.49
CA LYS A 135 -13.09 -8.30 -1.39
C LYS A 135 -13.32 -9.66 -0.74
N LEU A 136 -13.00 -9.79 0.54
CA LEU A 136 -13.17 -10.99 1.33
C LEU A 136 -14.65 -11.41 1.42
N LEU A 137 -15.57 -10.46 1.63
CA LEU A 137 -17.01 -10.71 1.55
C LEU A 137 -17.46 -11.15 0.14
N THR A 138 -16.82 -10.64 -0.91
CA THR A 138 -17.12 -11.06 -2.29
C THR A 138 -16.73 -12.53 -2.51
N LEU A 139 -15.63 -12.99 -1.91
CA LEU A 139 -15.22 -14.40 -1.93
C LEU A 139 -16.20 -15.27 -1.13
N VAL A 140 -16.59 -14.83 0.07
CA VAL A 140 -17.56 -15.53 0.92
C VAL A 140 -18.92 -15.73 0.25
N ASN A 141 -19.32 -14.84 -0.66
CA ASN A 141 -20.55 -14.99 -1.45
C ASN A 141 -20.39 -15.79 -2.76
N CYS A 142 -19.22 -16.36 -3.07
CA CYS A 142 -19.04 -17.18 -4.28
C CYS A 142 -19.61 -18.60 -4.08
N GLN A 143 -20.64 -18.97 -4.85
CA GLN A 143 -21.25 -20.30 -4.80
C GLN A 143 -20.42 -21.33 -5.59
N LEU A 144 -19.48 -22.01 -4.93
CA LEU A 144 -18.44 -22.82 -5.59
C LEU A 144 -18.98 -24.04 -6.37
N VAL A 145 -20.19 -24.53 -6.07
CA VAL A 145 -20.80 -25.62 -6.87
C VAL A 145 -21.19 -25.17 -8.28
N GLU A 146 -21.50 -23.87 -8.48
CA GLU A 146 -21.80 -23.29 -9.78
C GLU A 146 -20.53 -22.77 -10.48
N GLU A 147 -20.41 -22.99 -11.79
CA GLU A 147 -19.19 -22.70 -12.56
C GLU A 147 -18.82 -21.21 -12.55
N GLU A 148 -19.81 -20.34 -12.75
CA GLU A 148 -19.68 -18.89 -12.62
C GLU A 148 -19.25 -18.46 -11.20
N GLY A 149 -19.63 -19.24 -10.17
CA GLY A 149 -19.16 -19.04 -8.80
C GLY A 149 -17.67 -19.35 -8.65
N ARG A 150 -17.16 -20.40 -9.30
CA ARG A 150 -15.71 -20.71 -9.34
C ARG A 150 -14.92 -19.66 -10.13
N LEU A 151 -15.45 -19.23 -11.29
CA LEU A 151 -14.87 -18.14 -12.10
C LEU A 151 -14.83 -16.80 -11.35
N ARG A 152 -15.80 -16.54 -10.47
CA ARG A 152 -15.77 -15.36 -9.58
C ARG A 152 -14.79 -15.54 -8.43
N ALA A 153 -14.71 -16.73 -7.83
CA ALA A 153 -13.74 -17.02 -6.79
C ALA A 153 -12.31 -16.71 -7.25
N LEU A 154 -11.87 -17.22 -8.41
CA LEU A 154 -10.55 -16.92 -8.99
C LEU A 154 -10.26 -15.42 -9.15
N ARG A 155 -11.23 -14.66 -9.71
CA ARG A 155 -11.10 -13.20 -9.88
C ARG A 155 -10.94 -12.49 -8.54
N VAL A 156 -11.63 -12.97 -7.50
CA VAL A 156 -11.55 -12.39 -6.15
C VAL A 156 -10.27 -12.82 -5.42
N THR A 157 -9.82 -14.08 -5.51
CA THR A 157 -8.58 -14.54 -4.86
C THR A 157 -7.35 -13.82 -5.40
N ARG A 158 -7.25 -13.66 -6.74
CA ARG A 158 -6.24 -12.80 -7.38
C ARG A 158 -6.25 -11.39 -6.78
N SER A 159 -7.43 -10.78 -6.71
CA SER A 159 -7.58 -9.39 -6.27
C SER A 159 -7.44 -9.20 -4.74
N LEU A 160 -7.60 -10.26 -3.95
CA LEU A 160 -7.21 -10.33 -2.54
C LEU A 160 -5.69 -10.35 -2.41
N GLY A 161 -4.99 -11.18 -3.18
CA GLY A 161 -3.52 -11.26 -3.18
C GLY A 161 -2.85 -9.93 -3.55
N GLU A 162 -3.28 -9.29 -4.64
CA GLU A 162 -2.79 -7.98 -5.06
C GLU A 162 -3.05 -6.89 -3.99
N ARG A 163 -4.23 -6.95 -3.35
CA ARG A 163 -4.56 -6.04 -2.25
C ARG A 163 -3.70 -6.30 -1.01
N THR A 164 -3.37 -7.55 -0.72
CA THR A 164 -2.47 -7.92 0.39
C THR A 164 -1.08 -7.34 0.19
N ILE A 165 -0.49 -7.50 -1.00
CA ILE A 165 0.82 -6.88 -1.29
C ILE A 165 0.75 -5.37 -1.11
N THR A 166 -0.31 -4.72 -1.60
CA THR A 166 -0.48 -3.28 -1.45
C THR A 166 -0.51 -2.85 0.03
N GLU A 167 -1.13 -3.64 0.91
CA GLU A 167 -1.13 -3.36 2.36
C GLU A 167 0.21 -3.68 3.03
N LEU A 168 0.90 -4.77 2.65
CA LEU A 168 2.25 -5.07 3.14
C LEU A 168 3.26 -3.98 2.76
N ILE A 169 3.27 -3.51 1.50
CA ILE A 169 4.17 -2.43 1.05
C ILE A 169 3.87 -1.13 1.82
N LEU A 170 2.59 -0.78 2.03
CA LEU A 170 2.20 0.41 2.79
C LEU A 170 2.66 0.37 4.27
N GLN A 171 2.65 -0.80 4.91
CA GLN A 171 3.15 -0.96 6.28
C GLN A 171 4.68 -0.76 6.38
N HIS A 172 5.43 -1.08 5.32
CA HIS A 172 6.88 -0.88 5.25
C HIS A 172 7.29 0.54 4.75
N GLN A 173 6.33 1.39 4.38
CA GLN A 173 6.58 2.69 3.77
C GLN A 173 6.43 3.83 4.81
N ASN A 174 7.56 4.45 5.21
CA ASN A 174 7.56 5.58 6.16
C ASN A 174 6.71 6.78 5.66
N PRO A 175 5.57 7.10 6.30
CA PRO A 175 4.66 8.16 5.83
C PRO A 175 5.30 9.56 5.79
N GLN A 176 6.26 9.83 6.68
CA GLN A 176 6.91 11.14 6.80
C GLN A 176 7.91 11.40 5.65
N GLN A 177 8.38 10.35 4.97
CA GLN A 177 9.40 10.44 3.93
C GLN A 177 8.86 10.29 2.50
N ILE A 178 7.58 9.92 2.31
CA ILE A 178 6.96 9.70 0.98
C ILE A 178 7.26 10.85 0.01
N SER A 179 6.97 12.10 0.39
CA SER A 179 7.18 13.28 -0.45
C SER A 179 8.67 13.50 -0.77
N ALA A 180 9.56 13.35 0.21
CA ALA A 180 10.99 13.49 0.01
C ALA A 180 11.55 12.42 -0.96
N ASN A 181 11.10 11.18 -0.82
CA ASN A 181 11.50 10.04 -1.64
C ASN A 181 10.95 10.17 -3.07
N LEU A 182 9.69 10.60 -3.23
CA LEU A 182 9.10 10.91 -4.54
C LEU A 182 9.93 11.95 -5.29
N TRP A 183 10.21 13.10 -4.67
CA TRP A 183 10.96 14.15 -5.35
C TRP A 183 12.44 13.80 -5.55
N ALA A 184 13.00 12.89 -4.75
CA ALA A 184 14.31 12.29 -5.03
C ALA A 184 14.27 11.38 -6.27
N ALA A 185 13.27 10.50 -6.39
CA ALA A 185 13.09 9.61 -7.54
C ALA A 185 12.83 10.37 -8.85
N VAL A 186 12.10 11.50 -8.79
CA VAL A 186 11.89 12.42 -9.92
C VAL A 186 13.20 13.11 -10.32
N ARG A 187 13.96 13.68 -9.37
CA ARG A 187 15.25 14.33 -9.66
C ARG A 187 16.31 13.36 -10.18
N ALA A 188 16.36 12.12 -9.67
CA ALA A 188 17.27 11.08 -10.14
C ALA A 188 17.08 10.71 -11.62
N ARG A 189 15.90 11.00 -12.19
CA ARG A 189 15.57 10.80 -13.62
C ARG A 189 15.78 12.06 -14.47
N GLY A 190 16.49 13.06 -13.96
CA GLY A 190 16.71 14.36 -14.62
C GLY A 190 15.45 15.22 -14.75
N CYS A 191 14.41 14.92 -13.96
CA CYS A 191 13.10 15.54 -14.04
C CYS A 191 12.83 16.42 -12.81
N GLN A 192 11.87 17.35 -12.91
CA GLN A 192 11.53 18.25 -11.80
C GLN A 192 10.05 18.65 -11.84
N PHE A 193 9.47 18.73 -10.64
CA PHE A 193 8.19 19.38 -10.38
C PHE A 193 8.46 20.66 -9.57
N LEU A 194 7.85 21.77 -9.96
CA LEU A 194 8.13 23.12 -9.44
C LEU A 194 7.16 23.59 -8.35
N GLY A 195 6.21 22.73 -7.95
CA GLY A 195 5.05 23.12 -7.15
C GLY A 195 3.86 23.52 -8.03
N PRO A 196 2.60 23.35 -7.57
CA PRO A 196 1.41 23.35 -8.43
C PRO A 196 1.31 24.55 -9.39
N ALA A 197 1.27 25.77 -8.87
CA ALA A 197 1.07 26.97 -9.68
C ALA A 197 2.22 27.27 -10.66
N MET A 198 3.47 26.97 -10.28
CA MET A 198 4.63 27.20 -11.15
C MET A 198 4.75 26.12 -12.23
N GLN A 199 4.34 24.88 -11.93
CA GLN A 199 4.27 23.81 -12.93
C GLN A 199 3.14 24.07 -13.94
N GLU A 200 1.97 24.52 -13.46
CA GLU A 200 0.84 24.87 -14.32
C GLU A 200 1.20 25.96 -15.34
N ASP A 201 1.75 27.08 -14.90
CA ASP A 201 2.21 28.15 -15.79
C ASP A 201 3.31 27.66 -16.75
N ALA A 202 4.26 26.86 -16.28
CA ALA A 202 5.32 26.31 -17.13
C ALA A 202 4.76 25.39 -18.24
N LEU A 203 3.78 24.53 -17.92
CA LEU A 203 3.12 23.68 -18.91
C LEU A 203 2.27 24.49 -19.90
N LYS A 204 1.58 25.53 -19.44
CA LYS A 204 0.83 26.47 -20.32
C LYS A 204 1.76 27.23 -21.26
N LEU A 205 2.96 27.61 -20.81
CA LEU A 205 4.00 28.23 -21.65
C LEU A 205 4.66 27.26 -22.64
N VAL A 206 4.81 25.97 -22.29
CA VAL A 206 5.25 24.95 -23.25
C VAL A 206 4.18 24.71 -24.33
N LEU A 207 2.91 24.69 -23.94
CA LEU A 207 1.79 24.54 -24.88
C LEU A 207 1.70 25.72 -25.86
N LEU A 208 1.73 26.96 -25.35
CA LEU A 208 1.74 28.21 -26.15
C LEU A 208 2.89 28.28 -27.18
N ALA A 209 3.98 27.52 -26.97
CA ALA A 209 5.12 27.49 -27.87
C ALA A 209 5.06 26.39 -28.95
N LEU A 210 4.08 25.46 -28.88
CA LEU A 210 4.05 24.23 -29.67
C LEU A 210 2.63 23.77 -30.10
N GLU A 211 1.55 24.42 -29.67
CA GLU A 211 0.16 24.05 -29.95
C GLU A 211 -0.23 24.19 -31.44
N ASP A 212 0.33 25.19 -32.11
CA ASP A 212 0.31 25.34 -33.57
C ASP A 212 0.99 24.17 -34.31
N GLY A 213 1.89 23.46 -33.62
CA GLY A 213 2.76 22.44 -34.19
C GLY A 213 4.13 22.95 -34.60
N SER A 214 4.57 24.10 -34.09
CA SER A 214 5.96 24.53 -34.16
C SER A 214 6.91 23.46 -33.65
N ALA A 215 8.08 23.37 -34.28
CA ALA A 215 9.13 22.40 -33.96
C ALA A 215 10.37 23.14 -33.45
N LEU A 216 10.56 23.16 -32.12
CA LEU A 216 11.59 23.97 -31.46
C LEU A 216 12.72 23.08 -30.93
N SER A 217 13.96 23.56 -30.95
CA SER A 217 15.04 22.89 -30.22
C SER A 217 14.87 23.09 -28.71
N ARG A 218 15.35 22.11 -27.91
CA ARG A 218 15.26 22.17 -26.44
C ARG A 218 15.79 23.48 -25.86
N LYS A 219 16.86 24.04 -26.43
CA LYS A 219 17.47 25.31 -26.04
C LYS A 219 16.51 26.50 -26.26
N VAL A 220 15.82 26.54 -27.39
CA VAL A 220 14.87 27.61 -27.73
C VAL A 220 13.63 27.54 -26.84
N LEU A 221 13.03 26.35 -26.70
CA LEU A 221 11.84 26.13 -25.85
C LEU A 221 12.10 26.52 -24.38
N VAL A 222 13.23 26.09 -23.81
CA VAL A 222 13.60 26.42 -22.43
C VAL A 222 13.81 27.93 -22.25
N LEU A 223 14.41 28.64 -23.22
CA LEU A 223 14.58 30.09 -23.14
C LEU A 223 13.25 30.83 -23.20
N PHE A 224 12.34 30.45 -24.11
CA PHE A 224 11.00 31.04 -24.21
C PHE A 224 10.20 30.92 -22.90
N VAL A 225 10.20 29.72 -22.30
CA VAL A 225 9.47 29.47 -21.06
C VAL A 225 10.09 30.23 -19.88
N VAL A 226 11.43 30.24 -19.73
CA VAL A 226 12.09 31.01 -18.65
C VAL A 226 11.77 32.50 -18.78
N GLN A 227 11.94 33.10 -19.96
CA GLN A 227 11.72 34.54 -20.16
C GLN A 227 10.29 35.00 -19.85
N LYS A 228 9.29 34.12 -19.99
CA LYS A 228 7.88 34.41 -19.66
C LYS A 228 7.50 34.05 -18.22
N LEU A 229 8.20 33.11 -17.58
CA LEU A 229 7.89 32.63 -16.23
C LEU A 229 8.63 33.40 -15.11
N GLU A 230 9.87 33.80 -15.37
CA GLU A 230 10.77 34.49 -14.42
C GLU A 230 10.15 35.76 -13.79
N PRO A 231 9.38 36.62 -14.50
CA PRO A 231 8.73 37.79 -13.89
C PRO A 231 7.68 37.46 -12.83
N ARG A 232 7.07 36.27 -12.86
CA ARG A 232 6.09 35.79 -11.86
C ARG A 232 6.72 34.88 -10.81
N PHE A 233 7.79 34.17 -11.19
CA PHE A 233 8.49 33.20 -10.35
C PHE A 233 10.01 33.38 -10.49
N PRO A 234 10.65 34.26 -9.70
CA PRO A 234 12.09 34.57 -9.83
C PRO A 234 13.04 33.39 -9.59
N GLN A 235 12.55 32.27 -9.05
CA GLN A 235 13.26 31.00 -8.96
C GLN A 235 13.29 30.19 -10.28
N ALA A 236 12.69 30.68 -11.36
CA ALA A 236 12.73 30.05 -12.68
C ALA A 236 14.15 30.08 -13.24
N SER A 237 14.66 28.91 -13.64
CA SER A 237 16.00 28.80 -14.22
C SER A 237 16.01 27.88 -15.44
N LYS A 238 16.97 28.10 -16.34
CA LYS A 238 17.16 27.27 -17.55
C LYS A 238 17.31 25.78 -17.19
N THR A 239 17.96 25.48 -16.07
CA THR A 239 18.10 24.12 -15.54
C THR A 239 16.77 23.54 -15.07
N SER A 240 16.03 24.27 -14.21
CA SER A 240 14.76 23.78 -13.65
C SER A 240 13.68 23.59 -14.73
N ILE A 241 13.60 24.49 -15.71
CA ILE A 241 12.70 24.35 -16.86
C ILE A 241 13.19 23.26 -17.82
N GLY A 242 14.50 23.11 -17.99
CA GLY A 242 15.11 21.98 -18.71
C GLY A 242 14.72 20.61 -18.14
N HIS A 243 14.52 20.52 -16.82
CA HIS A 243 14.02 19.32 -16.14
C HIS A 243 12.49 19.11 -16.28
N VAL A 244 11.69 20.17 -16.39
CA VAL A 244 10.26 20.05 -16.73
C VAL A 244 10.09 19.55 -18.17
N VAL A 245 10.87 20.09 -19.11
CA VAL A 245 10.91 19.58 -20.50
C VAL A 245 11.45 18.14 -20.55
N GLN A 246 12.35 17.75 -19.64
CA GLN A 246 12.80 16.35 -19.53
C GLN A 246 11.68 15.40 -19.10
N LEU A 247 10.79 15.84 -18.20
CA LEU A 247 9.66 15.06 -17.72
C LEU A 247 8.66 14.81 -18.86
N LEU A 248 8.32 15.85 -19.63
CA LEU A 248 7.48 15.73 -20.83
C LEU A 248 8.14 14.88 -21.95
N TYR A 249 9.46 14.87 -22.03
CA TYR A 249 10.20 13.99 -22.93
C TYR A 249 10.10 12.52 -22.51
N ARG A 250 10.24 12.20 -21.21
CA ARG A 250 10.04 10.84 -20.70
C ARG A 250 8.59 10.38 -20.91
N ALA A 251 7.64 11.27 -20.65
CA ALA A 251 6.21 11.10 -20.90
C ALA A 251 5.86 10.96 -22.41
N SER A 252 6.85 10.95 -23.30
CA SER A 252 6.68 10.73 -24.74
C SER A 252 5.74 11.74 -25.42
N CYS A 253 5.61 12.96 -24.86
CA CYS A 253 4.70 13.99 -25.39
C CYS A 253 5.18 14.59 -26.73
N PHE A 254 6.45 14.42 -27.07
CA PHE A 254 7.07 15.02 -28.25
C PHE A 254 7.29 14.01 -29.38
N LYS A 255 7.06 14.46 -30.62
CA LYS A 255 7.72 13.93 -31.82
C LYS A 255 9.10 14.60 -31.92
N VAL A 256 10.16 13.81 -32.04
CA VAL A 256 11.54 14.29 -32.06
C VAL A 256 12.15 14.08 -33.44
N THR A 257 12.57 15.17 -34.08
CA THR A 257 13.22 15.14 -35.38
C THR A 257 14.71 15.40 -35.20
N LYS A 258 15.53 14.38 -35.43
CA LYS A 258 16.99 14.54 -35.56
C LYS A 258 17.30 15.36 -36.81
N ARG A 259 18.40 16.10 -36.78
CA ARG A 259 18.98 16.83 -37.91
C ARG A 259 20.49 16.60 -37.86
N ASP A 260 21.11 16.48 -39.02
CA ASP A 260 22.55 16.26 -39.07
C ASP A 260 23.28 17.56 -38.68
N GLU A 261 24.34 17.42 -37.87
CA GLU A 261 25.18 18.48 -37.29
C GLU A 261 24.48 19.59 -36.47
N ASP A 262 23.15 19.55 -36.28
CA ASP A 262 22.39 20.56 -35.51
C ASP A 262 21.44 19.93 -34.47
N SER A 263 21.04 20.73 -33.48
CA SER A 263 20.15 20.37 -32.39
C SER A 263 18.84 19.74 -32.89
N SER A 264 18.48 18.58 -32.35
CA SER A 264 17.19 17.94 -32.63
C SER A 264 16.01 18.85 -32.27
N LEU A 265 14.98 18.83 -33.12
CA LEU A 265 13.74 19.59 -32.92
C LEU A 265 12.69 18.74 -32.21
N MET A 266 11.88 19.40 -31.39
CA MET A 266 10.82 18.81 -30.59
C MET A 266 9.49 19.47 -30.99
N GLN A 267 8.54 18.67 -31.46
CA GLN A 267 7.19 19.09 -31.81
C GLN A 267 6.20 18.37 -30.88
N LEU A 268 5.19 19.06 -30.37
CA LEU A 268 4.16 18.43 -29.53
C LEU A 268 3.24 17.55 -30.39
N LYS A 269 3.05 16.28 -30.01
CA LYS A 269 2.13 15.37 -30.72
C LYS A 269 0.69 15.90 -30.62
N ALA A 270 -0.15 15.59 -31.60
CA ALA A 270 -1.45 16.24 -31.78
C ALA A 270 -2.38 16.06 -30.57
N GLU A 271 -2.42 14.85 -30.03
CA GLU A 271 -3.18 14.44 -28.86
C GLU A 271 -2.85 15.22 -27.58
N PHE A 272 -1.63 15.80 -27.48
CA PHE A 272 -1.19 16.57 -26.31
C PHE A 272 -1.29 18.09 -26.49
N ARG A 273 -1.89 18.59 -27.59
CA ARG A 273 -2.06 20.04 -27.86
C ARG A 273 -3.25 20.66 -27.12
N THR A 274 -3.55 20.17 -25.92
CA THR A 274 -4.48 20.80 -24.98
C THR A 274 -3.89 20.71 -23.58
N TYR A 275 -4.17 21.70 -22.73
CA TYR A 275 -3.63 21.70 -21.37
C TYR A 275 -4.03 20.45 -20.59
N GLU A 276 -5.30 20.01 -20.70
CA GLU A 276 -5.80 18.81 -20.02
C GLU A 276 -5.05 17.53 -20.42
N ALA A 277 -4.83 17.32 -21.72
CA ALA A 277 -4.11 16.13 -22.19
C ALA A 277 -2.63 16.18 -21.81
N LEU A 278 -1.95 17.32 -22.01
CA LEU A 278 -0.55 17.50 -21.64
C LEU A 278 -0.34 17.36 -20.12
N ARG A 279 -1.26 17.88 -19.32
CA ARG A 279 -1.24 17.81 -17.86
C ARG A 279 -1.49 16.39 -17.36
N ARG A 280 -2.45 15.67 -17.97
CA ARG A 280 -2.73 14.27 -17.65
C ARG A 280 -1.51 13.39 -17.90
N GLU A 281 -0.82 13.55 -19.03
CA GLU A 281 0.36 12.76 -19.37
C GLU A 281 1.57 13.10 -18.49
N HIS A 282 1.77 14.39 -18.19
CA HIS A 282 2.72 14.87 -17.19
C HIS A 282 2.50 14.21 -15.82
N ASP A 283 1.27 14.21 -15.31
CA ASP A 283 0.94 13.65 -14.00
C ASP A 283 1.07 12.13 -14.00
N ALA A 284 0.63 11.45 -15.06
CA ALA A 284 0.81 10.01 -15.26
C ALA A 284 2.29 9.61 -15.24
N GLN A 285 3.17 10.39 -15.87
CA GLN A 285 4.61 10.13 -15.80
C GLN A 285 5.19 10.30 -14.39
N ILE A 286 4.70 11.24 -13.57
CA ILE A 286 5.13 11.34 -12.16
C ILE A 286 4.62 10.13 -11.35
N VAL A 287 3.38 9.67 -11.59
CA VAL A 287 2.84 8.45 -10.96
C VAL A 287 3.67 7.22 -11.36
N HIS A 288 4.03 7.07 -12.63
CA HIS A 288 4.91 5.99 -13.12
C HIS A 288 6.29 6.01 -12.43
N ILE A 289 6.88 7.19 -12.25
CA ILE A 289 8.16 7.36 -11.52
C ILE A 289 8.04 6.95 -10.05
N ALA A 290 6.88 7.13 -9.42
CA ALA A 290 6.63 6.68 -8.05
C ALA A 290 6.49 5.16 -7.98
N ILE A 291 5.79 4.53 -8.93
CA ILE A 291 5.64 3.08 -9.04
C ILE A 291 7.01 2.43 -9.27
N GLU A 292 7.82 2.94 -10.22
CA GLU A 292 9.21 2.52 -10.43
C GLU A 292 10.12 2.69 -9.18
N ALA A 293 9.72 3.51 -8.21
CA ALA A 293 10.43 3.74 -6.95
C ALA A 293 9.86 2.94 -5.76
N GLY A 294 8.87 2.06 -6.00
CA GLY A 294 8.17 1.31 -4.95
C GLY A 294 7.35 2.17 -4.00
N LEU A 295 6.87 3.34 -4.46
CA LEU A 295 6.10 4.29 -3.65
C LEU A 295 4.59 4.19 -3.95
N ARG A 296 3.83 3.67 -2.99
CA ARG A 296 2.37 3.60 -3.05
C ARG A 296 1.78 4.86 -2.39
N ILE A 297 1.13 5.69 -3.19
CA ILE A 297 0.62 7.03 -2.81
C ILE A 297 -0.87 7.12 -3.16
N SER A 298 -1.71 7.62 -2.25
CA SER A 298 -3.17 7.68 -2.45
C SER A 298 -3.58 8.81 -3.43
N PRO A 299 -4.76 8.72 -4.09
CA PRO A 299 -5.25 9.79 -4.97
C PRO A 299 -5.42 11.14 -4.27
N GLU A 300 -5.72 11.13 -2.96
CA GLU A 300 -5.80 12.34 -2.13
C GLU A 300 -4.43 12.96 -1.87
N GLN A 301 -3.43 12.12 -1.57
CA GLN A 301 -2.03 12.55 -1.44
C GLN A 301 -1.51 13.08 -2.78
N TRP A 302 -1.85 12.44 -3.91
CA TRP A 302 -1.49 12.92 -5.24
C TRP A 302 -2.11 14.27 -5.59
N SER A 303 -3.41 14.46 -5.30
CA SER A 303 -4.09 15.76 -5.44
C SER A 303 -3.35 16.83 -4.61
N SER A 304 -3.02 16.52 -3.36
CA SER A 304 -2.29 17.43 -2.48
C SER A 304 -0.87 17.73 -2.97
N LEU A 305 -0.15 16.75 -3.54
CA LEU A 305 1.22 16.90 -4.05
C LEU A 305 1.31 17.66 -5.38
N LEU A 306 0.38 17.41 -6.31
CA LEU A 306 0.44 17.93 -7.69
C LEU A 306 -0.43 19.16 -7.94
N TYR A 307 -1.44 19.39 -7.10
CA TYR A 307 -2.38 20.51 -7.24
C TYR A 307 -2.46 21.38 -5.97
N GLY A 308 -2.15 20.83 -4.79
CA GLY A 308 -2.28 21.53 -3.52
C GLY A 308 -3.69 21.50 -2.92
N ASP A 309 -4.60 20.72 -3.53
CA ASP A 309 -6.01 20.59 -3.14
C ASP A 309 -6.43 19.11 -3.02
N LEU A 310 -7.72 18.87 -2.76
CA LEU A 310 -8.34 17.53 -2.76
C LEU A 310 -9.38 17.35 -3.89
N VAL A 311 -9.49 18.32 -4.80
CA VAL A 311 -10.46 18.35 -5.90
C VAL A 311 -10.06 17.36 -7.00
N HIS A 312 -8.77 17.28 -7.30
CA HIS A 312 -8.21 16.44 -8.37
C HIS A 312 -8.11 14.95 -7.99
N LYS A 313 -8.65 14.53 -6.84
CA LYS A 313 -8.69 13.14 -6.37
C LYS A 313 -9.21 12.15 -7.43
N SER A 314 -10.29 12.48 -8.12
CA SER A 314 -10.92 11.62 -9.14
C SER A 314 -10.09 11.51 -10.42
N HIS A 315 -9.45 12.61 -10.84
CA HIS A 315 -8.48 12.62 -11.94
C HIS A 315 -7.27 11.74 -11.63
N MET A 316 -6.68 11.89 -10.43
CA MET A 316 -5.54 11.06 -10.02
C MET A 316 -5.90 9.58 -9.87
N GLN A 317 -7.11 9.26 -9.38
CA GLN A 317 -7.65 7.89 -9.40
C GLN A 317 -7.73 7.35 -10.84
N SER A 318 -8.29 8.11 -11.77
CA SER A 318 -8.39 7.74 -13.20
C SER A 318 -7.03 7.67 -13.93
N ILE A 319 -5.97 8.24 -13.37
CA ILE A 319 -4.58 8.01 -13.84
C ILE A 319 -4.06 6.69 -13.27
N ILE A 320 -4.18 6.46 -11.97
CA ILE A 320 -3.71 5.24 -11.29
C ILE A 320 -4.38 3.99 -11.87
N ASP A 321 -5.68 4.04 -12.14
CA ASP A 321 -6.44 2.90 -12.69
C ASP A 321 -6.08 2.62 -14.15
N LYS A 322 -5.66 3.65 -14.92
CA LYS A 322 -5.14 3.47 -16.29
C LYS A 322 -3.69 2.98 -16.35
N LEU A 323 -2.94 3.07 -15.25
CA LEU A 323 -1.58 2.56 -15.12
C LEU A 323 -1.52 1.14 -14.52
N GLN A 324 -2.67 0.56 -14.18
CA GLN A 324 -2.79 -0.85 -13.84
C GLN A 324 -2.84 -1.69 -15.14
N SER A 325 -1.99 -2.71 -15.21
CA SER A 325 -1.97 -3.72 -16.27
C SER A 325 -1.99 -5.13 -15.63
N PRO A 326 -2.25 -6.21 -16.38
CA PRO A 326 -2.28 -7.55 -15.80
C PRO A 326 -0.97 -7.95 -15.08
N GLU A 327 0.17 -7.45 -15.57
CA GLU A 327 1.49 -7.69 -15.00
C GLU A 327 1.78 -6.82 -13.76
N SER A 328 0.94 -5.83 -13.43
CA SER A 328 1.13 -4.97 -12.25
C SER A 328 1.13 -5.76 -10.93
N PHE A 329 0.39 -6.87 -10.85
CA PHE A 329 0.45 -7.76 -9.68
C PHE A 329 1.81 -8.48 -9.62
N VAL A 330 2.32 -9.03 -10.72
CA VAL A 330 3.66 -9.66 -10.79
C VAL A 330 4.77 -8.67 -10.43
N LYS A 331 4.71 -7.44 -10.96
CA LYS A 331 5.62 -6.34 -10.58
C LYS A 331 5.52 -6.02 -9.08
N SER A 332 4.32 -6.05 -8.51
CA SER A 332 4.11 -5.84 -7.06
C SER A 332 4.75 -6.92 -6.19
N VAL A 333 4.83 -8.19 -6.64
CA VAL A 333 5.59 -9.26 -5.94
C VAL A 333 7.08 -8.93 -5.88
N GLN A 334 7.63 -8.42 -6.99
CA GLN A 334 9.03 -8.01 -7.08
C GLN A 334 9.31 -6.77 -6.21
N GLU A 335 8.43 -5.76 -6.23
CA GLU A 335 8.49 -4.60 -5.32
C GLU A 335 8.52 -5.05 -3.85
N LEU A 336 7.62 -5.96 -3.44
CA LEU A 336 7.58 -6.47 -2.07
C LEU A 336 8.87 -7.19 -1.70
N THR A 337 9.42 -8.01 -2.60
CA THR A 337 10.69 -8.72 -2.37
C THR A 337 11.84 -7.73 -2.12
N ILE A 338 11.94 -6.67 -2.92
CA ILE A 338 12.94 -5.59 -2.74
C ILE A 338 12.73 -4.84 -1.41
N VAL A 339 11.48 -4.59 -1.03
CA VAL A 339 11.13 -3.95 0.25
C VAL A 339 11.56 -4.82 1.44
N LEU A 340 11.25 -6.12 1.41
CA LEU A 340 11.59 -7.07 2.47
C LEU A 340 13.11 -7.25 2.62
N GLN A 341 13.85 -7.35 1.51
CA GLN A 341 15.31 -7.36 1.50
C GLN A 341 15.90 -6.12 2.17
N ARG A 342 15.35 -4.93 1.89
CA ARG A 342 15.79 -3.66 2.49
C ARG A 342 15.50 -3.56 3.99
N THR A 343 14.48 -4.25 4.49
CA THR A 343 14.12 -4.25 5.93
C THR A 343 14.61 -5.48 6.70
N GLY A 344 15.29 -6.43 6.04
CA GLY A 344 15.79 -7.66 6.65
C GLY A 344 14.72 -8.68 7.04
N ASP A 345 13.53 -8.59 6.42
CA ASP A 345 12.35 -9.44 6.62
C ASP A 345 12.16 -10.06 8.03
N PRO A 346 11.97 -9.25 9.09
CA PRO A 346 11.89 -9.72 10.47
C PRO A 346 10.65 -10.58 10.77
N ALA A 347 9.73 -10.71 9.81
CA ALA A 347 8.51 -11.50 9.89
C ALA A 347 8.50 -12.71 8.94
N ASN A 348 9.59 -12.92 8.18
CA ASN A 348 9.71 -13.99 7.19
C ASN A 348 8.57 -13.98 6.13
N LEU A 349 8.09 -12.80 5.74
CA LEU A 349 7.04 -12.61 4.74
C LEU A 349 7.41 -13.15 3.35
N ASN A 350 8.70 -13.38 3.08
CA ASN A 350 9.16 -14.03 1.86
C ASN A 350 8.57 -15.45 1.66
N ILE A 351 8.06 -16.12 2.70
CA ILE A 351 7.29 -17.38 2.54
C ILE A 351 6.00 -17.20 1.73
N LEU A 352 5.43 -15.99 1.72
CA LEU A 352 4.22 -15.68 0.95
C LEU A 352 4.51 -15.57 -0.55
N ARG A 353 5.78 -15.56 -0.98
CA ARG A 353 6.17 -15.30 -2.36
C ARG A 353 5.56 -16.30 -3.35
N ALA A 354 5.74 -17.61 -3.14
CA ALA A 354 5.20 -18.61 -4.08
C ALA A 354 3.65 -18.62 -4.13
N PRO A 355 2.91 -18.53 -3.00
CA PRO A 355 1.48 -18.24 -3.02
C PRO A 355 1.07 -16.98 -3.79
N LEU A 356 1.83 -15.88 -3.66
CA LEU A 356 1.58 -14.64 -4.39
C LEU A 356 1.89 -14.76 -5.89
N GLU A 357 2.94 -15.49 -6.27
CA GLU A 357 3.28 -15.77 -7.68
C GLU A 357 2.19 -16.64 -8.34
N LEU A 358 1.63 -17.63 -7.64
CA LEU A 358 0.48 -18.42 -8.11
C LEU A 358 -0.77 -17.53 -8.30
N LEU A 359 -1.14 -16.72 -7.30
CA LEU A 359 -2.27 -15.78 -7.44
C LEU A 359 -2.05 -14.75 -8.56
N ALA A 360 -0.80 -14.36 -8.82
CA ALA A 360 -0.45 -13.44 -9.90
C ALA A 360 -0.43 -14.08 -11.30
N ALA A 361 -0.50 -15.41 -11.42
CA ALA A 361 -0.61 -16.13 -12.68
C ALA A 361 -2.06 -16.29 -13.20
N ILE A 362 -3.07 -16.19 -12.34
CA ILE A 362 -4.51 -16.35 -12.69
C ILE A 362 -4.92 -15.35 -13.79
N ASP A 363 -5.43 -15.83 -14.93
CA ASP A 363 -5.88 -14.93 -16.01
C ASP A 363 -7.05 -14.03 -15.56
N GLN A 364 -7.09 -12.82 -16.12
CA GLN A 364 -8.16 -11.84 -15.90
C GLN A 364 -9.21 -11.91 -17.03
N ASN A 365 -8.83 -12.40 -18.21
CA ASN A 365 -9.67 -12.47 -19.41
C ASN A 365 -10.39 -13.83 -19.50
N LEU A 366 -11.17 -14.16 -18.47
CA LEU A 366 -11.83 -15.46 -18.30
C LEU A 366 -13.07 -15.67 -19.21
N ASP A 367 -12.86 -15.61 -20.52
CA ASP A 367 -13.79 -16.12 -21.55
C ASP A 367 -13.48 -17.59 -21.94
N THR A 368 -12.42 -18.19 -21.36
CA THR A 368 -11.68 -19.31 -21.99
C THR A 368 -11.76 -20.68 -21.31
N ALA A 369 -11.90 -20.77 -19.99
CA ALA A 369 -12.05 -22.06 -19.28
C ALA A 369 -12.67 -21.91 -17.89
N VAL A 370 -13.49 -22.90 -17.48
CA VAL A 370 -13.86 -23.13 -16.07
C VAL A 370 -12.69 -23.86 -15.40
N PRO A 371 -12.23 -23.43 -14.20
CA PRO A 371 -11.08 -24.05 -13.55
C PRO A 371 -11.35 -25.48 -13.09
N SER A 372 -10.28 -26.27 -13.00
CA SER A 372 -10.33 -27.58 -12.34
C SER A 372 -10.50 -27.42 -10.82
N TRP A 373 -10.95 -28.48 -10.16
CA TRP A 373 -11.08 -28.47 -8.71
C TRP A 373 -9.72 -28.43 -7.99
N GLU A 374 -8.70 -29.06 -8.55
CA GLU A 374 -7.29 -28.96 -8.10
C GLU A 374 -6.76 -27.52 -8.20
N GLU A 375 -7.00 -26.84 -9.33
CA GLU A 375 -6.60 -25.44 -9.53
C GLU A 375 -7.30 -24.52 -8.51
N LEU A 376 -8.60 -24.71 -8.31
CA LEU A 376 -9.36 -23.93 -7.34
C LEU A 376 -8.87 -24.18 -5.90
N GLU A 377 -8.54 -25.42 -5.53
CA GLU A 377 -7.96 -25.72 -4.21
C GLU A 377 -6.61 -25.02 -4.02
N ALA A 378 -5.69 -25.16 -4.97
CA ALA A 378 -4.36 -24.55 -4.90
C ALA A 378 -4.45 -23.02 -4.76
N VAL A 379 -5.35 -22.38 -5.51
CA VAL A 379 -5.64 -20.94 -5.44
C VAL A 379 -6.30 -20.55 -4.12
N MET A 380 -7.23 -21.35 -3.59
CA MET A 380 -7.92 -21.06 -2.34
C MET A 380 -6.98 -21.19 -1.12
N MET A 381 -6.13 -22.22 -1.13
CA MET A 381 -5.05 -22.41 -0.15
C MET A 381 -4.02 -21.27 -0.21
N ALA A 382 -3.64 -20.83 -1.41
CA ALA A 382 -2.72 -19.70 -1.58
C ALA A 382 -3.29 -18.39 -1.01
N VAL A 383 -4.55 -18.04 -1.31
CA VAL A 383 -5.16 -16.81 -0.75
C VAL A 383 -5.36 -16.91 0.76
N LYS A 384 -5.68 -18.10 1.30
CA LYS A 384 -5.73 -18.36 2.75
C LYS A 384 -4.41 -18.04 3.42
N VAL A 385 -3.29 -18.60 2.93
CA VAL A 385 -1.94 -18.35 3.45
C VAL A 385 -1.56 -16.86 3.35
N VAL A 386 -1.85 -16.22 2.22
CA VAL A 386 -1.54 -14.81 1.96
C VAL A 386 -2.30 -13.86 2.88
N VAL A 387 -3.61 -14.05 3.06
CA VAL A 387 -4.42 -13.20 3.96
C VAL A 387 -4.10 -13.47 5.42
N HIS A 388 -3.81 -14.73 5.81
CA HIS A 388 -3.37 -15.05 7.17
C HIS A 388 -2.04 -14.35 7.50
N GLY A 389 -1.04 -14.42 6.61
CA GLY A 389 0.24 -13.74 6.79
C GLY A 389 0.13 -12.21 6.89
N LEU A 390 -0.83 -11.60 6.18
CA LEU A 390 -1.15 -10.18 6.36
C LEU A 390 -1.70 -9.87 7.76
N VAL A 391 -2.67 -10.66 8.23
CA VAL A 391 -3.28 -10.49 9.55
C VAL A 391 -2.24 -10.63 10.65
N ASP A 392 -1.44 -11.69 10.59
CA ASP A 392 -0.40 -11.99 11.57
C ASP A 392 0.67 -10.88 11.62
N PHE A 393 1.10 -10.39 10.45
CA PHE A 393 2.02 -9.27 10.34
C PHE A 393 1.46 -7.97 10.94
N ILE A 394 0.19 -7.64 10.68
CA ILE A 394 -0.45 -6.45 11.26
C ILE A 394 -0.60 -6.61 12.79
N GLN A 395 -0.91 -7.81 13.28
CA GLN A 395 -1.06 -8.06 14.72
C GLN A 395 0.27 -7.95 15.47
N HIS A 396 1.35 -8.53 14.95
CA HIS A 396 2.62 -8.69 15.67
C HIS A 396 3.70 -7.64 15.34
N PHE A 397 3.71 -7.08 14.12
CA PHE A 397 4.78 -6.18 13.66
C PHE A 397 4.33 -4.72 13.47
N SER A 398 3.11 -4.47 12.96
CA SER A 398 2.61 -3.09 12.72
C SER A 398 2.51 -2.23 14.00
N LYS A 399 2.31 -2.84 15.18
CA LYS A 399 2.31 -2.11 16.46
C LYS A 399 3.71 -1.74 16.96
N LYS A 400 4.71 -2.62 16.77
CA LYS A 400 6.09 -2.40 17.22
C LYS A 400 6.81 -1.27 16.47
N SER A 401 6.41 -0.98 15.24
CA SER A 401 6.91 0.18 14.48
C SER A 401 6.38 1.53 15.01
N GLN A 402 5.34 1.54 15.85
CA GLN A 402 4.90 2.74 16.57
C GLN A 402 5.55 2.87 17.95
N GLU A 403 5.80 1.78 18.68
CA GLU A 403 6.37 1.86 20.04
C GLU A 403 7.84 2.32 20.05
N THR A 404 8.63 1.96 19.03
CA THR A 404 9.99 2.50 18.85
C THR A 404 10.01 3.95 18.34
N PHE A 405 8.87 4.43 17.82
CA PHE A 405 8.65 5.83 17.43
C PHE A 405 7.65 6.52 18.37
N GLN A 406 7.91 6.44 19.68
CA GLN A 406 7.47 7.50 20.58
C GLN A 406 7.90 8.84 19.98
N SER A 407 6.92 9.65 19.62
CA SER A 407 7.14 11.00 19.11
C SER A 407 7.70 11.87 20.23
N GLN A 408 9.03 11.94 20.35
CA GLN A 408 9.65 13.01 21.13
C GLN A 408 9.14 14.33 20.54
N PRO A 409 8.36 15.14 21.29
CA PRO A 409 7.99 16.46 20.81
C PRO A 409 9.29 17.26 20.74
N ASN A 410 9.76 17.49 19.51
CA ASN A 410 11.13 17.86 19.18
C ASN A 410 11.69 18.85 20.22
N SER A 411 12.65 18.40 21.05
CA SER A 411 12.94 18.98 22.39
C SER A 411 13.39 20.45 22.37
N LYS A 412 13.59 21.03 21.18
CA LYS A 412 13.97 22.42 20.91
C LYS A 412 12.78 23.31 20.49
N TYR A 413 11.56 22.76 20.35
CA TYR A 413 10.37 23.51 19.94
C TYR A 413 9.88 24.46 21.04
N LYS A 414 9.79 25.76 20.72
CA LYS A 414 9.33 26.86 21.58
C LYS A 414 10.07 26.97 22.93
N THR A 415 11.32 26.49 23.02
CA THR A 415 12.19 26.61 24.22
C THR A 415 13.01 27.91 24.27
N SER A 416 12.90 28.76 23.24
CA SER A 416 13.47 30.10 23.13
C SER A 416 12.52 31.05 22.37
N MET A 417 12.64 32.36 22.59
CA MET A 417 11.78 33.40 21.99
C MET A 417 12.07 33.61 20.50
N CYS A 418 11.02 33.93 19.73
CA CYS A 418 11.14 34.33 18.33
C CYS A 418 11.87 35.68 18.21
N ARG A 419 12.90 35.74 17.35
CA ARG A 419 13.64 36.97 17.05
C ARG A 419 12.82 37.89 16.14
N ASP A 420 12.25 37.34 15.08
CA ASP A 420 11.44 38.06 14.09
C ASP A 420 10.33 38.88 14.79
N LEU A 421 9.51 38.24 15.64
CA LEU A 421 8.46 38.92 16.40
C LEU A 421 9.02 40.01 17.33
N ARG A 422 10.15 39.74 18.00
CA ARG A 422 10.79 40.68 18.94
C ARG A 422 11.42 41.89 18.24
N GLN A 423 11.81 41.77 16.97
CA GLN A 423 12.52 42.81 16.22
C GLN A 423 11.63 43.55 15.21
N GLN A 424 10.59 42.89 14.67
CA GLN A 424 9.72 43.41 13.60
C GLN A 424 8.24 43.52 14.02
N GLY A 425 7.89 43.19 15.28
CA GLY A 425 6.52 43.22 15.81
C GLY A 425 5.58 42.16 15.23
N THR A 426 5.97 41.50 14.15
CA THR A 426 5.24 40.43 13.45
C THR A 426 6.19 39.27 13.13
N CYS A 427 5.67 38.05 13.00
CA CYS A 427 6.45 36.90 12.54
C CYS A 427 5.78 36.27 11.32
N PRO A 428 6.49 36.12 10.18
CA PRO A 428 5.91 35.56 8.95
C PRO A 428 5.50 34.08 9.07
N ARG A 429 5.87 33.41 10.17
CA ARG A 429 5.51 32.01 10.46
C ARG A 429 4.23 31.87 11.31
N GLY A 430 3.67 32.98 11.80
CA GLY A 430 2.43 33.00 12.59
C GLY A 430 2.44 32.00 13.76
N ILE A 431 1.29 31.36 14.02
CA ILE A 431 1.13 30.34 15.07
C ILE A 431 2.04 29.10 14.89
N ASN A 432 2.47 28.84 13.64
CA ASN A 432 3.32 27.70 13.25
C ASN A 432 4.82 27.94 13.52
N CYS A 433 5.19 29.10 14.05
CA CYS A 433 6.58 29.39 14.42
C CYS A 433 7.13 28.35 15.41
N THR A 434 8.39 27.93 15.22
CA THR A 434 9.07 26.97 16.10
C THR A 434 9.68 27.62 17.34
N PHE A 435 9.54 28.94 17.49
CA PHE A 435 10.02 29.75 18.60
C PHE A 435 8.84 30.40 19.32
N ALA A 436 8.97 30.65 20.63
CA ALA A 436 7.88 31.19 21.44
C ALA A 436 7.59 32.66 21.09
N HIS A 437 6.31 33.00 20.98
CA HIS A 437 5.82 34.36 20.69
C HIS A 437 5.47 35.14 21.95
N THR A 438 5.17 34.46 23.06
CA THR A 438 4.96 35.07 24.39
C THR A 438 5.80 34.38 25.47
N GLN A 439 6.02 35.08 26.59
CA GLN A 439 6.72 34.51 27.75
C GLN A 439 5.94 33.34 28.35
N ASP A 440 4.62 33.49 28.49
CA ASP A 440 3.65 32.43 28.79
C ASP A 440 3.88 31.15 27.97
N GLU A 441 4.02 31.29 26.66
CA GLU A 441 4.21 30.17 25.75
C GLU A 441 5.57 29.49 26.03
N LEU A 442 6.64 30.29 26.09
CA LEU A 442 7.99 29.83 26.42
C LEU A 442 8.02 29.02 27.73
N GLU A 443 7.33 29.48 28.76
CA GLU A 443 7.29 28.82 30.08
C GLU A 443 6.41 27.56 30.07
N LYS A 444 5.25 27.58 29.39
CA LYS A 444 4.40 26.39 29.21
C LYS A 444 5.16 25.24 28.55
N TYR A 445 5.96 25.49 27.50
CA TYR A 445 6.79 24.47 26.87
C TYR A 445 7.99 24.05 27.73
N ARG A 446 8.66 24.97 28.44
CA ARG A 446 9.77 24.65 29.36
C ARG A 446 9.34 23.76 30.53
N MET A 447 8.21 24.06 31.17
CA MET A 447 7.65 23.23 32.25
C MET A 447 7.28 21.83 31.76
N ARG A 448 6.77 21.72 30.51
CA ARG A 448 6.43 20.42 29.91
C ARG A 448 7.68 19.55 29.68
N ASN A 449 8.77 20.10 29.16
CA ASN A 449 10.02 19.36 29.02
C ASN A 449 10.62 18.96 30.39
N LYS A 450 10.53 19.83 31.41
CA LYS A 450 11.07 19.53 32.75
C LYS A 450 10.35 18.36 33.44
N LYS A 451 9.06 18.15 33.17
CA LYS A 451 8.32 16.97 33.67
C LYS A 451 8.78 15.65 33.07
N VAL A 452 9.28 15.65 31.82
CA VAL A 452 9.79 14.43 31.16
C VAL A 452 11.17 14.03 31.69
N GLY A 453 12.01 14.99 32.08
CA GLY A 453 13.37 14.74 32.56
C GLY A 453 13.53 14.44 34.06
N SER A 454 12.44 14.36 34.84
CA SER A 454 12.49 14.32 36.32
C SER A 454 11.86 13.07 36.94
N GLY A 455 11.89 11.93 36.22
CA GLY A 455 11.35 10.65 36.67
C GLY A 455 12.26 9.82 37.59
N SER A 456 13.04 10.45 38.49
CA SER A 456 13.87 9.71 39.46
C SER A 456 14.25 10.55 40.68
N ARG A 457 14.34 9.87 41.85
CA ARG A 457 14.88 10.33 43.14
C ARG A 457 14.12 11.41 43.94
N LEU A 458 13.24 10.92 44.81
CA LEU A 458 13.09 11.39 46.20
C LEU A 458 13.31 10.15 47.09
N SER A 459 13.85 10.21 48.32
CA SER A 459 14.39 11.31 49.14
C SER A 459 15.72 10.84 49.78
N LEU A 460 16.38 11.41 50.81
CA LEU A 460 16.14 12.50 51.77
C LEU A 460 17.52 13.08 52.20
N LEU A 461 17.57 14.00 53.17
CA LEU A 461 18.80 14.36 53.90
C LEU A 461 18.64 14.12 55.42
N SER A 462 19.61 13.47 56.05
CA SER A 462 19.90 13.69 57.48
C SER A 462 21.31 13.24 57.90
N LYS A 463 22.16 14.22 58.19
CA LYS A 463 23.31 14.26 59.14
C LYS A 463 24.33 13.11 59.20
N THR A 464 25.57 13.52 59.00
CA THR A 464 26.85 12.93 59.45
C THR A 464 26.85 12.32 60.85
N GLY A 465 27.52 11.17 61.00
CA GLY A 465 27.98 10.61 62.28
C GLY A 465 28.75 9.30 62.04
N ALA A 466 30.04 9.25 62.38
CA ALA A 466 30.88 8.05 62.21
C ALA A 466 31.06 7.32 63.55
N VAL A 467 31.37 6.02 63.53
CA VAL A 467 32.39 5.34 64.38
C VAL A 467 32.39 3.80 64.22
N ARG A 468 33.59 3.25 63.96
CA ARG A 468 34.13 1.88 64.22
C ARG A 468 33.54 0.60 63.57
N SER A 469 34.48 -0.34 63.44
CA SER A 469 34.41 -1.70 62.89
C SER A 469 34.00 -2.78 63.92
N SER A 470 33.62 -3.95 63.41
CA SER A 470 34.12 -5.26 63.90
C SER A 470 33.98 -6.34 62.81
N ASP A 471 34.80 -7.39 62.89
CA ASP A 471 35.00 -8.42 61.85
C ASP A 471 34.12 -9.70 61.99
N MET A 472 34.45 -10.71 61.17
CA MET A 472 34.02 -12.13 61.11
C MET A 472 32.96 -12.47 60.01
N CYS A 473 33.09 -13.46 59.10
CA CYS A 473 33.85 -14.74 59.00
C CYS A 473 33.23 -15.91 59.81
N VAL A 474 33.15 -17.19 59.39
CA VAL A 474 33.53 -17.94 58.13
C VAL A 474 32.24 -18.41 57.39
N CYS A 475 32.08 -19.39 56.48
CA CYS A 475 32.83 -20.49 55.79
C CYS A 475 32.73 -20.27 54.24
N GLU A 476 33.43 -20.92 53.29
CA GLU A 476 34.12 -22.23 53.11
C GLU A 476 33.28 -23.39 52.53
N TRP A 477 33.41 -23.61 51.21
CA TRP A 477 34.12 -24.73 50.53
C TRP A 477 34.10 -24.44 49.01
N GLU A 478 35.20 -24.36 48.24
CA GLU A 478 36.22 -25.37 47.88
C GLU A 478 35.64 -26.60 47.17
N GLY A 479 36.11 -27.06 45.99
CA GLY A 479 37.18 -26.64 45.06
C GLY A 479 37.12 -27.55 43.79
N VAL A 480 38.09 -27.71 42.88
CA VAL A 480 39.47 -27.20 42.65
C VAL A 480 39.76 -27.19 41.12
N ALA A 481 40.75 -26.38 40.72
CA ALA A 481 41.48 -26.16 39.45
C ALA A 481 41.66 -27.33 38.41
N SER A 482 42.33 -27.19 37.25
CA SER A 482 43.27 -26.17 36.74
C SER A 482 43.26 -26.09 35.17
N GLU A 483 44.04 -25.31 34.40
CA GLU A 483 45.17 -24.39 34.70
C GLU A 483 45.31 -23.22 33.67
N SER A 484 46.53 -22.89 33.22
CA SER A 484 46.93 -21.77 32.33
C SER A 484 48.33 -22.09 31.70
N PRO A 485 49.07 -21.22 30.95
CA PRO A 485 48.81 -19.83 30.52
C PRO A 485 49.20 -19.43 29.06
N SER A 486 48.79 -18.22 28.65
CA SER A 486 49.50 -17.08 27.98
C SER A 486 50.74 -17.27 27.05
N PRO A 487 51.11 -16.31 26.14
CA PRO A 487 50.81 -14.86 26.18
C PRO A 487 50.54 -14.10 24.85
N THR A 488 50.32 -12.78 24.98
CA THR A 488 50.09 -11.73 23.97
C THR A 488 51.34 -11.17 23.27
N HIS A 489 51.19 -10.50 22.10
CA HIS A 489 51.83 -9.18 21.84
C HIS A 489 51.13 -8.33 20.75
N LEU A 490 51.59 -7.09 20.53
CA LEU A 490 50.89 -6.00 19.81
C LEU A 490 51.75 -5.25 18.74
N VAL A 491 51.11 -4.85 17.62
CA VAL A 491 51.12 -3.51 16.92
C VAL A 491 52.49 -2.83 16.62
N PRO A 492 52.84 -2.46 15.34
CA PRO A 492 52.59 -1.06 14.87
C PRO A 492 52.45 -0.72 13.35
N ARG A 493 51.84 0.45 13.12
CA ARG A 493 51.80 1.42 11.98
C ARG A 493 52.68 1.26 10.71
N GLY A 494 52.08 1.62 9.56
CA GLY A 494 52.48 2.81 8.77
C GLY A 494 52.78 2.67 7.26
N GLY A 495 52.55 3.73 6.47
CA GLY A 495 53.15 3.94 5.13
C GLY A 495 52.17 4.14 3.95
N GLU A 496 52.42 5.16 3.11
CA GLU A 496 51.71 5.44 1.85
C GLU A 496 52.42 4.81 0.64
N GLN A 497 51.69 4.51 -0.45
CA GLN A 497 52.07 4.98 -1.80
C GLN A 497 50.94 4.86 -2.83
N VAL A 498 51.11 5.55 -3.97
CA VAL A 498 50.17 5.68 -5.09
C VAL A 498 50.69 4.95 -6.31
N GLN A 499 49.84 4.21 -7.02
CA GLN A 499 50.04 3.87 -8.44
C GLN A 499 48.73 4.02 -9.21
N ASN A 500 48.84 4.48 -10.46
CA ASN A 500 47.72 4.53 -11.41
C ASN A 500 47.73 3.24 -12.24
N GLU A 501 46.56 2.66 -12.50
CA GLU A 501 46.38 1.79 -13.66
C GLU A 501 45.26 2.33 -14.55
N VAL A 502 45.53 2.36 -15.84
CA VAL A 502 44.59 2.74 -16.90
C VAL A 502 44.09 1.43 -17.51
N ILE A 503 42.77 1.24 -17.55
CA ILE A 503 42.13 0.11 -18.24
C ILE A 503 41.21 0.69 -19.32
N GLN A 504 41.22 0.04 -20.48
CA GLN A 504 40.71 0.55 -21.75
C GLN A 504 39.22 0.22 -21.96
N ASP A 505 38.54 1.03 -22.78
CA ASP A 505 37.24 0.70 -23.36
C ASP A 505 37.34 -0.50 -24.33
N PRO A 506 36.32 -1.38 -24.36
CA PRO A 506 36.03 -2.25 -25.49
C PRO A 506 34.76 -1.78 -26.23
N GLU A 507 34.89 -1.43 -27.51
CA GLU A 507 33.76 -1.34 -28.45
C GLU A 507 33.41 -2.73 -29.03
N ASP A 508 32.27 -2.79 -29.73
CA ASP A 508 31.69 -3.95 -30.45
C ASP A 508 31.27 -5.18 -29.61
N GLY A 509 30.11 -5.79 -29.86
CA GLY A 509 29.02 -5.41 -30.78
C GLY A 509 27.88 -6.44 -30.75
N PHE A 510 26.62 -5.99 -30.82
CA PHE A 510 25.44 -6.87 -30.89
C PHE A 510 24.79 -6.83 -32.28
N PRO A 511 24.44 -7.98 -32.89
CA PRO A 511 23.84 -8.01 -34.22
C PRO A 511 22.37 -7.59 -34.19
N ALA A 512 21.94 -6.87 -35.23
CA ALA A 512 20.53 -6.60 -35.48
C ALA A 512 19.82 -7.84 -36.06
N ILE A 513 18.57 -8.04 -35.69
CA ILE A 513 17.66 -9.02 -36.31
C ILE A 513 16.66 -8.24 -37.17
N SER A 514 16.63 -8.52 -38.47
CA SER A 514 15.64 -7.96 -39.39
C SER A 514 14.24 -8.50 -39.10
N GLN A 515 13.22 -7.66 -39.29
CA GLN A 515 11.85 -8.11 -39.47
C GLN A 515 11.51 -8.08 -40.96
N ASP A 516 11.11 -9.22 -41.49
CA ASP A 516 10.39 -9.37 -42.76
C ASP A 516 9.16 -10.26 -42.48
N LEU A 517 8.01 -9.85 -43.02
CA LEU A 517 6.65 -10.41 -42.83
C LEU A 517 6.00 -10.18 -41.45
#